data_AF-B2IVX0-F1
#
_entry.id   AF-B2IVX0-F1
#
_cell.length_a   1.000
_cell.length_b   1.000
_cell.length_c   1.000
_cell.angle_alpha   90.00
_cell.angle_beta   90.00
_cell.angle_gamma   90.00
#
_symmetry.space_group_name_H-M   'P 1'
#
loop_
_entity.id
_entity.type
_entity.pdbx_description
1 polymer ?
#
loop_
_entity_poly.entity_id
_entity_poly.type
_entity_poly.pdbx_seq_one_letter_code
_entity_poly.pdbx_strand_id
1 'polypeptide(L)'
;MEMILKVLIGFIALIHVLFLIVQMFFWNTDFVQKRIVGDFTPEQISAILAQNQGLYNGFIAAGLIWGLFISQFPQVEPSWIWIFFLICVAIAGIFGSITLKRPTAFLIQSIPAILALFLLWYPHF
;
A
#
# COMPACT_ATOMS: atom_id res chain seq x y z
N MET A 1 -2.95 -23.32 3.52
CA MET A 1 -3.44 -21.92 3.54
C MET A 1 -2.46 -20.95 4.18
N GLU A 2 -1.95 -21.21 5.39
CA GLU A 2 -0.98 -20.31 6.05
C GLU A 2 0.27 -20.03 5.19
N MET A 3 0.82 -21.04 4.52
CA MET A 3 1.93 -20.85 3.57
C MET A 3 1.54 -19.94 2.39
N ILE A 4 0.35 -20.13 1.83
CA ILE A 4 -0.15 -19.32 0.71
C ILE A 4 -0.31 -17.85 1.15
N LEU A 5 -0.88 -17.62 2.33
CA LEU A 5 -1.02 -16.29 2.92
C LEU A 5 0.35 -15.62 3.13
N LYS A 6 1.31 -16.33 3.73
CA LYS A 6 2.68 -15.80 3.94
C LYS A 6 3.38 -15.49 2.62
N VAL A 7 3.23 -16.33 1.61
CA VAL A 7 3.76 -16.08 0.26
C VAL A 7 3.10 -14.85 -0.35
N LEU A 8 1.77 -14.68 -0.24
CA LEU A 8 1.06 -13.52 -0.77
C LEU A 8 1.46 -12.22 -0.06
N ILE A 9 1.55 -12.24 1.28
CA ILE A 9 2.04 -11.10 2.07
C ILE A 9 3.49 -10.76 1.69
N GLY A 10 4.36 -11.77 1.56
CA GLY A 10 5.74 -11.59 1.14
C GLY A 10 5.85 -11.00 -0.26
N PHE A 11 5.00 -11.42 -1.19
CA PHE A 11 4.91 -10.86 -2.54
C PHE A 11 4.46 -9.38 -2.51
N ILE A 12 3.42 -9.05 -1.73
CA ILE A 12 2.98 -7.66 -1.55
C ILE A 12 4.12 -6.83 -0.97
N ALA A 13 4.81 -7.32 0.07
CA ALA A 13 5.95 -6.63 0.68
C ALA A 13 7.08 -6.38 -0.35
N LEU A 14 7.40 -7.38 -1.17
CA LEU A 14 8.41 -7.26 -2.23
C LEU A 14 8.03 -6.17 -3.24
N ILE A 15 6.77 -6.11 -3.69
CA ILE A 15 6.29 -5.04 -4.57
C ILE A 15 6.52 -3.66 -3.93
N HIS A 16 6.26 -3.51 -2.64
CA HIS A 16 6.45 -2.23 -1.93
C HIS A 16 7.92 -1.84 -1.80
N VAL A 17 8.82 -2.82 -1.62
CA VAL A 17 10.27 -2.56 -1.67
C VAL A 17 10.68 -2.07 -3.06
N LEU A 18 10.16 -2.67 -4.13
CA LEU A 18 10.42 -2.20 -5.49
C LEU A 18 9.91 -0.77 -5.71
N PHE A 19 8.71 -0.43 -5.22
CA PHE A 19 8.19 0.93 -5.27
C PHE A 19 9.04 1.91 -4.48
N LEU A 20 9.48 1.54 -3.28
CA LEU A 20 10.41 2.35 -2.49
C LEU A 20 11.67 2.65 -3.29
N ILE A 21 12.29 1.63 -3.87
CA ILE A 21 13.53 1.79 -4.66
C ILE A 21 13.29 2.75 -5.83
N VAL A 22 12.21 2.54 -6.58
CA VAL A 22 11.86 3.41 -7.71
C VAL A 22 11.59 4.84 -7.27
N GLN A 23 10.82 5.04 -6.20
CA GLN A 23 10.39 6.37 -5.74
C GLN A 23 11.51 7.16 -5.04
N MET A 24 12.43 6.51 -4.34
CA MET A 24 13.52 7.20 -3.65
C MET A 24 14.73 7.44 -4.55
N PHE A 25 15.10 6.47 -5.39
CA PHE A 25 16.38 6.50 -6.11
C PHE A 25 16.25 6.71 -7.62
N PHE A 26 15.20 6.19 -8.25
CA PHE A 26 15.07 6.20 -9.73
C PHE A 26 13.96 7.11 -10.24
N TRP A 27 13.32 7.90 -9.36
CA TRP A 27 12.13 8.67 -9.69
C TRP A 27 12.36 9.69 -10.80
N ASN A 28 13.58 10.24 -10.89
CA ASN A 28 13.98 11.27 -11.85
C ASN A 28 14.52 10.71 -13.18
N THR A 29 14.55 9.39 -13.36
CA THR A 29 15.00 8.79 -14.63
C THR A 29 13.97 9.02 -15.73
N ASP A 30 14.45 9.23 -16.96
CA ASP A 30 13.58 9.44 -18.14
C ASP A 30 12.52 8.34 -18.30
N PHE A 31 12.91 7.10 -18.03
CA PHE A 31 12.00 5.95 -18.11
C PHE A 31 10.84 6.09 -17.12
N VAL A 32 11.13 6.37 -15.84
CA VAL A 32 10.13 6.49 -14.79
C VAL A 32 9.24 7.71 -15.03
N GLN A 33 9.84 8.85 -15.36
CA GLN A 33 9.10 10.08 -15.65
C GLN A 33 8.11 9.87 -16.79
N LYS A 34 8.56 9.35 -17.94
CA LYS A 34 7.69 9.09 -19.10
C LYS A 34 6.59 8.08 -18.79
N ARG A 35 6.90 7.01 -18.05
CA ARG A 35 5.96 5.90 -17.83
C ARG A 35 4.92 6.19 -16.75
N ILE A 36 5.30 6.90 -15.68
CA ILE A 36 4.44 7.15 -14.53
C ILE A 36 3.72 8.49 -14.66
N VAL A 37 4.41 9.55 -15.06
CA VAL A 37 3.88 10.93 -15.00
C VAL A 37 3.89 11.67 -16.34
N GLY A 38 4.26 11.03 -17.45
CA GLY A 38 4.41 11.68 -18.75
C GLY A 38 3.16 12.39 -19.31
N ASP A 39 1.98 12.07 -18.80
CA ASP A 39 0.70 12.67 -19.21
C ASP A 39 0.26 13.85 -18.32
N PHE A 40 1.09 14.29 -17.36
CA PHE A 40 0.75 15.29 -16.36
C PHE A 40 1.61 16.55 -16.45
N THR A 41 1.04 17.70 -16.07
CA THR A 41 1.81 18.95 -15.90
C THR A 41 2.64 18.92 -14.61
N PRO A 42 3.68 19.77 -14.49
CA PRO A 42 4.48 19.86 -13.26
C PRO A 42 3.65 20.11 -11.99
N GLU A 43 2.60 20.93 -12.09
CA GLU A 43 1.69 21.24 -10.96
C GLU A 43 0.86 20.01 -10.58
N GLN A 44 0.38 19.26 -11.57
CA GLN A 44 -0.36 18.02 -11.32
C GLN A 44 0.53 16.95 -10.69
N ILE A 45 1.78 16.82 -11.15
CA ILE A 45 2.75 15.91 -10.56
C ILE A 45 3.01 16.30 -9.09
N SER A 46 3.22 17.58 -8.82
CA SER A 46 3.43 18.09 -7.46
C SER A 46 2.23 17.80 -6.56
N ALA A 47 1.01 17.97 -7.08
CA ALA A 47 -0.21 17.64 -6.35
C ALA A 47 -0.32 16.14 -6.04
N ILE A 48 -0.04 15.26 -7.01
CA ILE A 48 -0.05 13.81 -6.82
C ILE A 48 0.96 13.39 -5.74
N LEU A 49 2.17 13.96 -5.77
CA LEU A 49 3.21 13.68 -4.78
C LEU A 49 2.81 14.17 -3.38
N ALA A 50 2.31 15.39 -3.26
CA ALA A 50 1.84 15.94 -1.98
C ALA A 50 0.67 15.13 -1.39
N GLN A 51 -0.26 14.70 -2.25
CA GLN A 51 -1.36 13.82 -1.88
C GLN A 51 -0.87 12.45 -1.38
N ASN A 52 0.10 11.85 -2.06
CA ASN A 52 0.70 10.59 -1.62
C ASN A 52 1.45 10.73 -0.28
N GLN A 53 2.15 11.85 -0.05
CA GLN A 53 2.78 12.15 1.23
C GLN A 53 1.75 12.31 2.35
N GLY A 54 0.66 13.03 2.09
CA GLY A 54 -0.46 13.16 3.03
C GLY A 54 -1.08 11.81 3.39
N LEU A 55 -1.27 10.93 2.40
CA LEU A 55 -1.78 9.57 2.63
C LEU A 55 -0.84 8.75 3.53
N TYR A 56 0.48 8.79 3.27
CA TYR A 56 1.48 8.13 4.12
C TYR A 56 1.44 8.63 5.57
N ASN A 57 1.33 9.95 5.77
CA ASN A 57 1.17 10.52 7.10
C ASN A 57 -0.12 10.03 7.78
N GLY A 58 -1.21 9.91 7.02
CA GLY A 58 -2.46 9.32 7.49
C GLY A 58 -2.29 7.88 7.97
N PHE A 59 -1.54 7.05 7.25
CA PHE A 59 -1.24 5.67 7.68
C PHE A 59 -0.40 5.63 8.96
N ILE A 60 0.63 6.48 9.07
CA ILE A 60 1.45 6.57 10.29
C ILE A 60 0.57 6.98 11.48
N ALA A 61 -0.24 8.02 11.32
CA ALA A 61 -1.16 8.49 12.36
C ALA A 61 -2.16 7.40 12.76
N ALA A 62 -2.77 6.71 11.80
CA ALA A 62 -3.72 5.63 12.07
C ALA A 62 -3.06 4.48 12.85
N GLY A 63 -1.82 4.11 12.50
CA GLY A 63 -1.07 3.07 13.21
C GLY A 63 -0.70 3.47 14.64
N LEU A 64 -0.28 4.73 14.85
CA LEU A 64 -0.01 5.26 16.19
C LEU A 64 -1.28 5.29 17.05
N ILE A 65 -2.38 5.84 16.52
CA ILE A 65 -3.67 5.89 17.21
C ILE A 65 -4.13 4.48 17.57
N TRP A 66 -4.11 3.57 16.60
CA TRP A 66 -4.48 2.18 16.83
C TRP A 66 -3.60 1.51 17.90
N GLY A 67 -2.28 1.76 17.88
CA GLY A 67 -1.32 1.31 18.89
C GLY A 67 -1.67 1.73 20.33
N LEU A 68 -2.19 2.94 20.52
CA LEU A 68 -2.63 3.41 21.84
C LEU A 68 -3.78 2.58 22.41
N PHE A 69 -4.74 2.18 21.57
CA PHE A 69 -5.91 1.40 21.99
C PHE A 69 -5.62 -0.10 22.07
N ILE A 70 -4.87 -0.66 21.10
CA ILE A 70 -4.65 -2.11 21.00
C ILE A 70 -3.88 -2.66 22.21
N SER A 71 -3.02 -1.84 22.84
CA SER A 71 -2.26 -2.18 24.05
C SER A 71 -3.13 -2.52 25.27
N GLN A 72 -4.41 -2.15 25.24
CA GLN A 72 -5.38 -2.41 26.30
C GLN A 72 -6.05 -3.79 26.16
N PHE A 73 -5.85 -4.49 25.04
CA PHE A 73 -6.44 -5.79 24.77
C PHE A 73 -5.39 -6.90 24.97
N PRO A 74 -5.61 -7.87 25.88
CA PRO A 74 -4.61 -8.88 26.24
C PRO A 74 -4.32 -9.94 25.16
N GLN A 75 -5.00 -9.90 24.00
CA GLN A 75 -4.93 -10.93 22.94
C GLN A 75 -4.61 -10.31 21.56
N VAL A 76 -3.49 -9.60 21.46
CA VAL A 76 -3.04 -9.04 20.17
C VAL A 76 -2.28 -10.10 19.38
N GLU A 77 -2.93 -10.68 18.39
CA GLU A 77 -2.30 -11.63 17.46
C GLU A 77 -1.38 -10.91 16.44
N PRO A 78 -0.30 -11.54 15.97
CA PRO A 78 0.55 -10.97 14.92
C PRO A 78 -0.21 -10.63 13.62
N SER A 79 -1.31 -11.33 13.34
CA SER A 79 -2.16 -11.11 12.17
C SER A 79 -2.79 -9.72 12.11
N TRP A 80 -2.99 -9.06 13.26
CA TRP A 80 -3.55 -7.71 13.31
C TRP A 80 -2.64 -6.69 12.61
N ILE A 81 -1.32 -6.85 12.72
CA ILE A 81 -0.34 -6.00 12.03
C ILE A 81 -0.50 -6.17 10.52
N TRP A 82 -0.63 -7.43 10.06
CA TRP A 82 -0.84 -7.71 8.65
C TRP A 82 -2.16 -7.12 8.15
N ILE A 83 -3.25 -7.27 8.91
CA ILE A 83 -4.56 -6.67 8.57
C ILE A 83 -4.43 -5.15 8.41
N PHE A 84 -3.80 -4.47 9.36
CA PHE A 84 -3.61 -3.03 9.32
C PHE A 84 -2.87 -2.60 8.04
N PHE A 85 -1.71 -3.18 7.76
CA PHE A 85 -0.93 -2.80 6.58
C PHE A 85 -1.60 -3.21 5.28
N LEU A 86 -2.27 -4.36 5.21
CA LEU A 86 -3.01 -4.76 4.02
C LEU A 86 -4.18 -3.80 3.73
N ILE A 87 -4.85 -3.27 4.76
CA ILE A 87 -5.85 -2.21 4.59
C ILE A 87 -5.18 -0.93 4.05
N CYS A 88 -4.03 -0.52 4.61
CA CYS A 88 -3.27 0.62 4.08
C CYS A 88 -2.88 0.42 2.61
N VAL A 89 -2.38 -0.76 2.24
CA VAL A 89 -2.03 -1.10 0.85
C VAL A 89 -3.25 -1.06 -0.06
N ALA A 90 -4.39 -1.58 0.40
CA ALA A 90 -5.63 -1.54 -0.37
C ALA A 90 -6.06 -0.09 -0.66
N ILE A 91 -6.04 0.77 0.36
CA ILE A 91 -6.34 2.20 0.23
C ILE A 91 -5.32 2.90 -0.67
N ALA A 92 -4.03 2.64 -0.52
CA ALA A 92 -2.96 3.21 -1.33
C ALA A 92 -3.10 2.87 -2.81
N GLY A 93 -3.45 1.61 -3.14
CA GLY A 93 -3.71 1.21 -4.52
C GLY A 93 -4.93 1.89 -5.14
N ILE A 94 -6.02 2.04 -4.38
CA ILE A 94 -7.23 2.75 -4.82
C ILE A 94 -6.89 4.21 -5.06
N PHE A 95 -6.28 4.87 -4.07
CA PHE A 95 -5.91 6.27 -4.13
C PHE A 95 -4.91 6.55 -5.27
N GLY A 96 -3.89 5.72 -5.40
CA GLY A 96 -2.91 5.77 -6.48
C GLY A 96 -3.57 5.62 -7.86
N SER A 97 -4.58 4.76 -7.97
CA SER A 97 -5.27 4.57 -9.26
C SER A 97 -6.09 5.78 -9.69
N ILE A 98 -6.71 6.47 -8.71
CA ILE A 98 -7.50 7.67 -8.93
C ILE A 98 -6.58 8.85 -9.28
N THR A 99 -5.53 9.06 -8.49
CA THR A 99 -4.59 10.19 -8.65
C THR A 99 -3.77 10.09 -9.94
N LEU A 100 -3.30 8.88 -10.29
CA LEU A 100 -2.58 8.65 -11.55
C LEU A 100 -3.51 8.44 -12.75
N LYS A 101 -4.84 8.45 -12.57
CA LYS A 101 -5.85 8.17 -13.60
C LYS A 101 -5.57 6.87 -14.37
N ARG A 102 -5.03 5.86 -13.68
CA ARG A 102 -4.63 4.57 -14.28
C ARG A 102 -4.93 3.42 -13.33
N PRO A 103 -5.44 2.28 -13.84
CA PRO A 103 -5.83 1.16 -12.99
C PRO A 103 -4.65 0.41 -12.40
N THR A 104 -3.43 0.63 -12.89
CA THR A 104 -2.23 -0.15 -12.53
C THR A 104 -2.01 -0.23 -11.02
N ALA A 105 -2.12 0.88 -10.28
CA ALA A 105 -1.94 0.88 -8.84
C ALA A 105 -2.99 0.00 -8.12
N PHE A 106 -4.25 0.03 -8.56
CA PHE A 106 -5.30 -0.82 -8.01
C PHE A 106 -5.03 -2.31 -8.28
N LEU A 107 -4.61 -2.65 -9.50
CA LEU A 107 -4.32 -4.03 -9.89
C LEU A 107 -3.14 -4.63 -9.12
N ILE A 108 -2.07 -3.85 -8.91
CA ILE A 108 -0.83 -4.34 -8.30
C ILE A 108 -0.79 -4.20 -6.77
N GLN A 109 -1.63 -3.35 -6.18
CA GLN A 109 -1.68 -3.14 -4.72
C GLN A 109 -3.02 -3.60 -4.13
N SER A 110 -4.14 -3.02 -4.59
CA SER A 110 -5.43 -3.25 -3.96
C SER A 110 -5.95 -4.67 -4.12
N ILE A 111 -5.90 -5.22 -5.34
CA ILE A 111 -6.34 -6.60 -5.58
C ILE A 111 -5.58 -7.60 -4.70
N PRO A 112 -4.24 -7.68 -4.72
CA PRO A 112 -3.53 -8.67 -3.89
C PRO A 112 -3.73 -8.42 -2.39
N ALA A 113 -3.83 -7.17 -1.94
CA ALA A 113 -4.08 -6.87 -0.53
C ALA A 113 -5.49 -7.28 -0.08
N ILE A 114 -6.51 -7.03 -0.90
CA ILE A 114 -7.89 -7.47 -0.65
C ILE A 114 -7.96 -8.99 -0.62
N LEU A 115 -7.31 -9.69 -1.55
CA LEU A 115 -7.22 -11.15 -1.55
C LEU A 115 -6.57 -11.69 -0.27
N ALA A 116 -5.47 -11.06 0.19
CA ALA A 116 -4.83 -11.44 1.44
C ALA A 116 -5.72 -11.19 2.67
N LEU A 117 -6.48 -10.09 2.70
CA LEU A 117 -7.47 -9.80 3.74
C LEU A 117 -8.60 -10.85 3.76
N PHE A 118 -9.10 -11.25 2.59
CA PHE A 118 -10.10 -12.32 2.49
C PHE A 118 -9.57 -13.66 3.03
N LEU A 119 -8.34 -14.03 2.69
CA LEU A 119 -7.70 -15.25 3.20
C LEU A 119 -7.45 -15.20 4.72
N LEU A 120 -7.14 -14.02 5.27
CA LEU A 120 -7.01 -13.81 6.71
C LEU A 120 -8.35 -13.95 7.46
N TRP A 121 -9.44 -13.50 6.85
CA TRP A 121 -10.78 -13.57 7.45
C TRP A 121 -11.37 -14.99 7.44
N TYR A 122 -10.97 -15.85 6.51
CA TYR A 122 -11.52 -17.20 6.37
C TYR A 122 -10.48 -18.30 6.69
N PRO A 123 -10.20 -18.57 7.98
CA PRO A 123 -9.15 -19.52 8.39
C PRO A 123 -9.47 -21.00 8.14
N HIS A 124 -10.58 -21.35 7.46
CA HIS A 124 -11.10 -22.73 7.35
C HIS A 124 -11.35 -23.27 5.92
N PHE A 125 -10.68 -22.77 4.87
CA PHE A 125 -10.64 -23.43 3.55
C PHE A 125 -9.24 -23.90 3.15
#